data_AF-W1YW22-F1
#
_entry.id   AF-W1YW22-F1
#
_cell.length_a   1.000
_cell.length_b   1.000
_cell.length_c   1.000
_cell.angle_alpha   90.00
_cell.angle_beta   90.00
_cell.angle_gamma   90.00
#
_symmetry.space_group_name_H-M   'P 1'
#
loop_
_entity.id
_entity.type
_entity.pdbx_description
1 polymer ?
#
loop_
_entity_poly.entity_id
_entity_poly.type
_entity_poly.pdbx_seq_one_letter_code
_entity_poly.pdbx_strand_id
1 'polypeptide(L)'
;WWRQQIIYVSQHPHIMKGSLREVLSFGMDVSDAEILDACKEVQLLDVINRKQDGLDAVIGEGGLGLSGGERQRIALARAFLRKGQVLILDEVTAHLD
;
A
#
# COMPACT_ATOMS: atom_id res chain seq x y z
N TRP A 1 -8.49 15.69 15.00
CA TRP A 1 -9.51 14.71 15.42
C TRP A 1 -10.16 14.02 14.23
N TRP A 2 -11.01 14.67 13.42
CA TRP A 2 -11.71 13.99 12.30
C TRP A 2 -10.80 13.50 11.16
N ARG A 3 -9.69 14.20 10.86
CA ARG A 3 -8.78 13.82 9.75
C ARG A 3 -8.10 12.46 9.92
N GLN A 4 -7.99 11.95 11.15
CA GLN A 4 -7.47 10.59 11.41
C GLN A 4 -8.54 9.51 11.22
N GLN A 5 -9.82 9.91 11.16
CA GLN A 5 -10.96 9.01 10.98
C GLN A 5 -11.25 8.74 9.50
N ILE A 6 -10.78 9.61 8.60
CA ILE A 6 -11.02 9.52 7.16
C ILE A 6 -9.71 9.23 6.45
N ILE A 7 -9.70 8.18 5.63
CA ILE A 7 -8.60 7.84 4.74
C ILE A 7 -9.08 8.06 3.31
N TYR A 8 -8.31 8.83 2.55
CA TYR A 8 -8.53 9.02 1.13
C TYR A 8 -7.46 8.25 0.34
N VAL A 9 -7.89 7.44 -0.61
CA VAL A 9 -7.04 6.71 -1.53
C VAL A 9 -7.32 7.25 -2.93
N SER A 10 -6.31 7.91 -3.50
CA SER A 10 -6.37 8.48 -4.84
C SER A 10 -6.24 7.40 -5.92
N GLN A 11 -6.83 7.64 -7.08
CA GLN A 11 -6.66 6.87 -8.31
C GLN A 11 -5.18 6.69 -8.68
N HIS A 12 -4.36 7.74 -8.47
CA HIS A 12 -2.91 7.75 -8.74
C HIS A 12 -2.14 7.95 -7.43
N PRO A 13 -1.94 6.88 -6.64
CA PRO A 13 -1.26 7.00 -5.36
C PRO A 13 0.21 7.38 -5.55
N HIS A 14 0.66 8.40 -4.83
CA HIS A 14 2.06 8.78 -4.80
C HIS A 14 2.87 7.74 -4.01
N ILE A 15 3.82 7.09 -4.70
CA ILE A 15 4.74 6.12 -4.10
C ILE A 15 6.15 6.69 -4.15
N MET A 16 6.77 6.81 -2.97
CA MET A 16 8.16 7.22 -2.87
C MET A 16 9.11 6.08 -3.22
N LYS A 17 10.35 6.42 -3.57
CA LYS A 17 11.44 5.45 -3.66
C LYS A 17 11.77 4.92 -2.27
N GLY A 18 11.96 3.61 -2.15
CA GLY A 18 12.32 2.94 -0.89
C GLY A 18 12.05 1.44 -0.96
N SER A 19 12.38 0.72 0.10
CA SER A 19 11.92 -0.67 0.29
C SER A 19 10.39 -0.72 0.39
N LEU A 20 9.80 -1.88 0.09
CA LEU A 20 8.37 -2.11 0.31
C LEU A 20 7.97 -1.81 1.76
N ARG A 21 8.81 -2.18 2.73
CA ARG A 21 8.62 -1.85 4.14
C ARG A 21 8.49 -0.35 4.36
N GLU A 22 9.45 0.44 3.89
CA GLU A 22 9.45 1.90 4.04
C GLU A 22 8.23 2.55 3.36
N VAL A 23 7.86 2.07 2.17
CA VAL A 23 6.70 2.58 1.44
C VAL A 23 5.40 2.30 2.20
N LEU A 24 5.25 1.10 2.77
CA LEU A 24 4.05 0.66 3.46
C LEU A 24 3.92 1.26 4.86
N SER A 25 5.02 1.39 5.60
CA SER A 25 5.03 1.94 6.97
C SER A 25 5.16 3.46 7.03
N PHE A 26 5.30 4.16 5.90
CA PHE A 26 5.59 5.60 5.88
C PHE A 26 4.65 6.43 6.76
N GLY A 27 5.23 7.07 7.79
CA GLY A 27 4.53 7.91 8.75
C GLY A 27 3.67 7.14 9.76
N MET A 28 3.97 5.86 9.97
CA MET A 28 3.27 4.96 10.89
C MET A 28 4.30 4.13 11.68
N ASP A 29 3.98 3.80 12.92
CA ASP A 29 4.74 2.84 13.72
C ASP A 29 3.98 1.51 13.68
N VAL A 30 4.40 0.62 12.78
CA VAL A 30 3.75 -0.68 12.50
C VAL A 30 4.81 -1.76 12.35
N SER A 31 4.49 -2.95 12.83
CA SER A 31 5.37 -4.12 12.74
C SER A 31 5.34 -4.80 11.37
N ASP A 32 6.37 -5.57 11.03
CA ASP A 32 6.39 -6.39 9.80
C ASP A 32 5.20 -7.37 9.76
N ALA A 33 4.75 -7.87 10.91
CA ALA A 33 3.56 -8.72 11.00
C ALA A 33 2.28 -7.96 10.57
N GLU A 34 2.07 -6.74 11.07
CA GLU A 34 0.94 -5.90 10.67
C GLU A 34 0.99 -5.54 9.18
N ILE A 35 2.20 -5.29 8.64
CA ILE A 35 2.40 -5.04 7.21
C ILE A 35 1.98 -6.26 6.40
N LEU A 36 2.44 -7.46 6.78
CA LEU A 36 2.10 -8.70 6.08
C LEU A 36 0.60 -9.02 6.15
N ASP A 37 -0.04 -8.79 7.30
CA ASP A 37 -1.49 -8.95 7.45
C ASP A 37 -2.25 -7.98 6.54
N ALA A 38 -1.88 -6.69 6.51
CA ALA A 38 -2.49 -5.72 5.61
C ALA A 38 -2.27 -6.08 4.13
N CYS A 39 -1.08 -6.57 3.76
CA CYS A 39 -0.78 -7.05 2.41
C CYS A 39 -1.60 -8.28 2.04
N LYS A 40 -1.95 -9.14 3.00
CA LYS A 40 -2.83 -10.28 2.78
C LYS A 40 -4.25 -9.85 2.43
N GLU A 41 -4.81 -8.90 3.18
CA GLU A 41 -6.17 -8.38 2.96
C GLU A 41 -6.36 -7.77 1.58
N VAL A 42 -5.31 -7.18 1.02
CA VAL A 42 -5.37 -6.51 -0.29
C VAL A 42 -4.73 -7.31 -1.42
N GLN A 43 -4.39 -8.59 -1.22
CA GLN A 43 -3.77 -9.46 -2.23
C GLN A 43 -2.44 -8.89 -2.81
N LEU A 44 -1.52 -8.48 -1.92
CA LEU A 44 -0.19 -7.99 -2.29
C LEU A 44 0.95 -8.98 -1.92
N LEU A 45 0.62 -10.12 -1.30
CA LEU A 45 1.64 -11.10 -0.88
C LEU A 45 2.38 -11.72 -2.07
N ASP A 46 1.74 -11.82 -3.24
CA ASP A 46 2.37 -12.26 -4.48
C ASP A 46 3.51 -11.31 -4.90
N VAL A 47 3.32 -10.00 -4.74
CA VAL A 47 4.33 -8.98 -5.02
C VAL A 47 5.52 -9.11 -4.08
N ILE A 48 5.26 -9.39 -2.81
CA ILE A 48 6.30 -9.61 -1.80
C ILE A 48 7.06 -10.90 -2.12
N ASN A 49 6.35 -12.00 -2.36
CA ASN A 49 6.93 -13.33 -2.55
C ASN A 49 7.73 -13.47 -3.86
N ARG A 50 7.38 -12.72 -4.91
CA ARG A 50 8.12 -12.76 -6.19
C ARG A 50 9.39 -11.91 -6.19
N LYS A 51 9.56 -11.01 -5.22
CA LYS A 51 10.79 -10.21 -5.08
C LYS A 51 11.73 -10.97 -4.14
N GLN A 52 12.98 -11.17 -4.56
CA GLN A 52 13.95 -11.96 -3.79
C GLN A 52 14.17 -11.44 -2.36
N ASP A 53 14.03 -10.13 -2.16
CA ASP A 53 14.25 -9.47 -0.87
C ASP A 53 12.95 -9.25 -0.06
N GLY A 54 11.79 -9.76 -0.51
CA GLY A 54 10.52 -9.62 0.22
C GLY A 54 10.18 -8.17 0.56
N LEU A 55 10.01 -7.86 1.85
CA LEU A 55 9.72 -6.49 2.33
C LEU A 55 10.90 -5.52 2.13
N ASP A 56 12.13 -6.03 2.01
CA ASP A 56 13.33 -5.24 1.74
C ASP A 56 13.50 -4.91 0.24
N ALA A 57 12.64 -5.45 -0.62
CA ALA A 57 12.70 -5.18 -2.06
C ALA A 57 12.50 -3.69 -2.37
N VAL A 58 13.45 -3.13 -3.12
CA VAL A 58 13.45 -1.71 -3.49
C VAL A 58 12.45 -1.44 -4.61
N ILE A 59 11.61 -0.43 -4.38
CA ILE A 59 10.67 0.14 -5.34
C ILE A 59 11.21 1.49 -5.80
N GLY A 60 11.16 1.75 -7.11
CA GLY A 60 11.57 3.03 -7.66
C GLY A 60 10.52 4.13 -7.44
N GLU A 61 10.91 5.37 -7.69
CA GLU A 61 10.02 6.53 -7.57
C GLU A 61 8.76 6.37 -8.44
N GLY A 62 7.61 6.81 -7.93
CA GLY A 62 6.32 6.64 -8.60
C GLY A 62 5.84 5.17 -8.67
N GLY A 63 6.49 4.24 -7.97
CA GLY A 63 6.17 2.82 -8.04
C GLY A 63 6.78 2.12 -9.27
N LEU A 64 7.91 2.62 -9.79
CA LEU A 64 8.61 1.96 -10.90
C LEU A 64 8.93 0.50 -10.54
N GLY A 65 8.57 -0.42 -11.44
CA GLY A 65 8.68 -1.86 -11.21
C GLY A 65 7.43 -2.51 -10.61
N LEU A 66 6.31 -1.77 -10.54
CA LEU A 66 4.99 -2.26 -10.16
C LEU A 66 3.98 -2.05 -11.30
N SER A 67 2.98 -2.92 -11.39
CA SER A 67 1.82 -2.73 -12.25
C SER A 67 0.87 -1.64 -11.70
N GLY A 68 -0.11 -1.21 -12.50
CA GLY A 68 -1.13 -0.25 -12.05
C GLY A 68 -1.93 -0.76 -10.84
N GLY A 69 -2.43 -1.99 -10.92
CA GLY A 69 -3.18 -2.63 -9.83
C GLY A 69 -2.33 -2.81 -8.57
N GLU A 70 -1.03 -3.09 -8.69
CA GLU A 70 -0.14 -3.21 -7.53
C GLU A 70 0.08 -1.87 -6.82
N ARG A 71 0.22 -0.78 -7.57
CA ARG A 71 0.31 0.57 -6.98
C ARG A 71 -0.96 0.90 -6.19
N GLN A 72 -2.12 0.54 -6.71
CA GLN A 72 -3.39 0.71 -6.00
C GLN A 72 -3.47 -0.17 -4.76
N ARG A 73 -3.10 -1.46 -4.86
CA ARG A 73 -3.07 -2.37 -3.70
C ARG A 73 -2.10 -1.89 -2.62
N ILE A 74 -0.96 -1.27 -2.96
CA ILE A 74 -0.08 -0.62 -1.98
C ILE A 74 -0.81 0.52 -1.26
N ALA A 75 -1.56 1.35 -1.98
CA ALA A 75 -2.32 2.43 -1.38
C ALA A 75 -3.43 1.91 -0.45
N LEU A 76 -4.08 0.81 -0.84
CA LEU A 76 -5.06 0.10 0.00
C LEU A 76 -4.40 -0.50 1.24
N ALA A 77 -3.27 -1.22 1.13
CA ALA A 77 -2.55 -1.76 2.28
C ALA A 77 -2.24 -0.67 3.30
N ARG A 78 -1.78 0.49 2.84
CA ARG A 78 -1.54 1.67 3.69
C ARG A 78 -2.82 2.21 4.34
N ALA A 79 -3.94 2.16 3.65
CA ALA A 79 -5.23 2.53 4.22
C ALA A 79 -5.66 1.56 5.34
N PHE A 80 -5.47 0.25 5.14
CA PHE A 80 -5.74 -0.76 6.16
C PHE A 80 -4.86 -0.56 7.40
N LEU A 81 -3.56 -0.30 7.21
CA LEU A 81 -2.62 -0.04 8.31
C LEU A 81 -3.00 1.19 9.16
N ARG A 82 -3.61 2.21 8.54
CA ARG A 82 -4.04 3.43 9.26
C ARG A 82 -5.30 3.25 10.11
N LYS A 83 -6.02 2.12 9.99
CA LYS A 83 -7.21 1.79 10.80
C LYS A 83 -8.25 2.92 10.88
N GLY A 84 -8.48 3.61 9.76
CA GLY A 84 -9.47 4.69 9.67
C GLY A 84 -10.91 4.15 9.72
N GLN A 85 -11.84 4.96 10.23
CA GLN A 85 -13.26 4.58 10.29
C GLN A 85 -13.98 4.69 8.94
N VAL A 86 -13.52 5.61 8.07
CA VAL A 86 -14.13 5.87 6.76
C VAL A 86 -13.04 5.87 5.69
N LEU A 87 -13.20 5.01 4.68
CA LEU A 87 -12.34 4.94 3.50
C LEU A 87 -13.06 5.57 2.30
N ILE A 88 -12.42 6.56 1.68
CA ILE A 88 -12.86 7.18 0.43
C ILE A 88 -11.93 6.69 -0.68
N LEU A 89 -12.51 6.00 -1.65
CA LEU A 89 -11.82 5.50 -2.84
C LEU A 89 -12.18 6.38 -4.02
N ASP A 90 -11.18 6.97 -4.66
CA ASP A 90 -11.36 7.69 -5.91
C ASP A 90 -11.24 6.72 -7.10
N GLU A 91 -12.36 6.49 -7.80
CA GLU A 91 -12.58 5.50 -8.86
C GLU A 91 -12.28 4.03 -8.51
N VAL A 92 -13.33 3.28 -8.18
CA VAL A 92 -13.24 1.87 -7.73
C VAL A 92 -13.08 0.87 -8.89
N THR A 93 -13.35 1.26 -10.14
CA THR A 93 -13.64 0.32 -11.24
C THR A 93 -12.57 0.21 -12.33
N ALA A 94 -11.52 1.03 -12.35
CA ALA A 94 -10.62 1.07 -13.51
C ALA A 94 -9.56 -0.05 -13.58
N HIS A 95 -9.19 -0.68 -12.45
CA HIS A 95 -7.94 -1.47 -12.36
C HIS A 95 -8.04 -2.73 -11.48
N LEU A 96 -9.25 -3.24 -11.26
CA LEU A 96 -9.53 -4.46 -10.46
C LEU A 96 -9.73 -5.72 -11.34
N ASP A 97 -9.11 -5.73 -12.52
CA ASP A 97 -9.04 -6.88 -13.43
C ASP A 97 -7.70 -7.61 -13.28
#